data_AF-A0A940FWZ3-F1
#
_entry.id   AF-A0A940FWZ3-F1
#
_cell.length_a   1.000
_cell.length_b   1.000
_cell.length_c   1.000
_cell.angle_alpha   90.00
_cell.angle_beta   90.00
_cell.angle_gamma   90.00
#
_symmetry.space_group_name_H-M   'P 1'
#
loop_
_entity.id
_entity.type
_entity.pdbx_description
1 polymer ?
#
loop_
_entity_poly.entity_id
_entity_poly.type
_entity_poly.pdbx_seq_one_letter_code
_entity_poly.pdbx_strand_id
1 'polypeptide(L)'
;PYQSPVRTLVLGEDVFDNTLDNQHKFLVMATMGGVYENKKDVVLNIAVDPTLGAKLKFGTATGDSVYVLPSNYYTLPKDAKIVIPKGSVMGGLEVQLTDAFFQDPKAIKNTYVLPLKITSVSGADSILNGRTDKASPDPRNPGDWVIAPKNFTL
;
A
#
# COMPACT_ATOMS: atom_id res chain seq x y z
N PRO A 1 11.23 1.74 1.09
CA PRO A 1 9.76 1.70 0.89
C PRO A 1 9.36 2.45 -0.38
N TYR A 2 8.48 1.84 -1.18
CA TYR A 2 7.95 2.40 -2.42
C TYR A 2 6.53 2.93 -2.16
N GLN A 3 6.17 4.06 -2.78
CA GLN A 3 4.84 4.69 -2.64
C GLN A 3 3.87 4.29 -3.77
N SER A 4 4.37 3.72 -4.87
CA SER A 4 3.57 3.33 -6.03
C SER A 4 4.08 2.01 -6.66
N PRO A 5 4.16 0.91 -5.89
CA PRO A 5 4.47 -0.40 -6.45
C PRO A 5 3.37 -0.88 -7.42
N VAL A 6 3.72 -1.79 -8.33
CA VAL A 6 2.76 -2.50 -9.18
C VAL A 6 2.74 -3.97 -8.78
N ARG A 7 1.55 -4.53 -8.55
CA ARG A 7 1.35 -5.94 -8.23
C ARG A 7 0.56 -6.62 -9.35
N THR A 8 1.17 -7.63 -9.96
CA THR A 8 0.50 -8.58 -10.85
C THR A 8 0.29 -9.88 -10.08
N LEU A 9 -0.93 -10.42 -10.08
CA LEU A 9 -1.18 -11.77 -9.58
C LEU A 9 -0.84 -12.80 -10.65
N VAL A 10 -0.03 -13.79 -10.30
CA VAL A 10 0.32 -14.90 -11.20
C VAL A 10 -0.42 -16.16 -10.76
N LEU A 11 -1.53 -16.46 -11.44
CA LEU A 11 -2.38 -17.62 -11.16
C LEU A 11 -1.90 -18.86 -11.92
N GLY A 12 -2.11 -20.03 -11.33
CA GLY A 12 -1.70 -21.32 -11.88
C GLY A 12 -0.33 -21.76 -11.36
N GLU A 13 0.40 -22.51 -12.18
CA GLU A 13 1.76 -22.96 -11.84
C GLU A 13 2.79 -21.90 -12.21
N ASP A 14 3.71 -21.63 -11.29
CA ASP A 14 4.86 -20.75 -11.49
C ASP A 14 6.11 -21.43 -10.90
N VAL A 15 7.28 -21.05 -11.41
CA VAL A 15 8.60 -21.50 -10.91
C VAL A 15 8.94 -20.87 -9.56
N PHE A 16 8.30 -19.75 -9.22
CA PHE A 16 8.40 -19.09 -7.91
C PHE A 16 7.16 -19.37 -7.06
N ASP A 17 7.28 -19.20 -5.74
CA ASP A 17 6.14 -19.36 -4.84
C ASP A 17 5.07 -18.29 -5.11
N ASN A 18 3.95 -18.73 -5.70
CA ASN A 18 2.76 -17.94 -5.97
C ASN A 18 1.55 -18.44 -5.15
N THR A 19 1.80 -19.06 -3.99
CA THR A 19 0.75 -19.62 -3.12
C THR A 19 -0.31 -18.57 -2.75
N LEU A 20 0.11 -17.35 -2.41
CA LEU A 20 -0.83 -16.26 -2.10
C LEU A 20 -1.62 -15.83 -3.33
N ASP A 21 -0.98 -15.74 -4.49
CA ASP A 21 -1.62 -15.37 -5.74
C ASP A 21 -2.74 -16.35 -6.09
N ASN A 22 -2.46 -17.66 -5.98
CA ASN A 22 -3.43 -18.73 -6.17
C ASN A 22 -4.55 -18.73 -5.13
N GLN A 23 -4.32 -18.13 -3.96
CA GLN A 23 -5.36 -17.87 -2.95
C GLN A 23 -6.07 -16.52 -3.16
N HIS A 24 -5.79 -15.84 -4.27
CA HIS A 24 -6.32 -14.51 -4.59
C HIS A 24 -5.93 -13.43 -3.57
N LYS A 25 -4.71 -13.54 -3.02
CA LYS A 25 -4.19 -12.67 -1.97
C LYS A 25 -2.90 -11.97 -2.39
N PHE A 26 -2.63 -10.84 -1.77
CA PHE A 26 -1.33 -10.19 -1.80
C PHE A 26 -1.02 -9.50 -0.48
N LEU A 27 0.27 -9.20 -0.25
CA LEU A 27 0.72 -8.51 0.96
C LEU A 27 1.07 -7.06 0.65
N VAL A 28 0.59 -6.15 1.48
CA VAL A 28 1.07 -4.77 1.55
C VAL A 28 2.05 -4.66 2.70
N MET A 29 3.31 -4.37 2.38
CA MET A 29 4.40 -4.41 3.36
C MET A 29 4.69 -3.02 3.93
N ALA A 30 4.95 -2.97 5.24
CA ALA A 30 5.54 -1.82 5.92
C ALA A 30 6.91 -2.18 6.49
N THR A 31 7.75 -1.17 6.68
CA THR A 31 9.12 -1.35 7.17
C THR A 31 9.40 -0.35 8.28
N MET A 32 10.02 -0.82 9.36
CA MET A 32 10.57 -0.02 10.42
C MET A 32 12.03 0.32 10.10
N GLY A 33 12.46 1.54 10.44
CA GLY A 33 13.84 1.99 10.32
C GLY A 33 14.26 2.84 11.51
N GLY A 34 15.48 3.38 11.48
CA GLY A 34 16.02 4.24 12.55
C GLY A 34 16.51 3.49 13.79
N VAL A 35 16.48 2.15 13.77
CA VAL A 35 16.99 1.30 14.85
C VAL A 35 17.85 0.18 14.27
N TYR A 36 18.80 -0.32 15.08
CA TYR A 36 19.62 -1.48 14.73
C TYR A 36 18.90 -2.81 15.00
N GLU A 37 18.03 -2.83 16.02
CA GLU A 37 17.30 -4.03 16.44
C GLU A 37 15.87 -3.63 16.80
N ASN A 38 14.90 -4.45 16.37
CA ASN A 38 13.54 -4.34 16.85
C ASN A 38 13.33 -5.11 18.16
N LYS A 39 13.23 -4.41 19.29
CA LYS A 39 13.12 -5.03 20.63
C LYS A 39 11.69 -5.32 21.09
N LYS A 40 10.67 -4.89 20.33
CA LYS A 40 9.24 -5.01 20.68
C LYS A 40 8.37 -5.12 19.43
N ASP A 41 7.11 -5.51 19.60
CA ASP A 41 6.17 -5.44 18.49
C ASP A 41 5.83 -3.99 18.18
N VAL A 42 5.81 -3.63 16.90
CA VAL A 42 5.36 -2.33 16.40
C VAL A 42 4.05 -2.55 15.66
N VAL A 43 3.05 -1.75 15.98
CA VAL A 43 1.70 -1.86 15.42
C VAL A 43 1.37 -0.60 14.66
N LEU A 44 1.04 -0.74 13.38
CA LEU A 44 0.61 0.33 12.49
C LEU A 44 -0.88 0.19 12.23
N ASN A 45 -1.66 1.23 12.53
CA ASN A 45 -3.05 1.28 12.10
C ASN A 45 -3.11 1.82 10.66
N ILE A 46 -3.86 1.14 9.81
CA ILE A 46 -3.98 1.44 8.38
C ILE A 46 -5.41 1.89 8.08
N ALA A 47 -5.54 2.84 7.15
CA ALA A 47 -6.83 3.23 6.58
C ALA A 47 -6.74 3.30 5.05
N VAL A 48 -7.84 2.96 4.39
CA VAL A 48 -8.03 3.25 2.97
C VAL A 48 -8.28 4.75 2.82
N ASP A 49 -7.54 5.41 1.94
CA ASP A 49 -7.71 6.83 1.65
C ASP A 49 -7.93 7.08 0.15
N PRO A 50 -9.20 7.07 -0.31
CA PRO A 50 -9.52 7.26 -1.73
C PRO A 50 -9.01 8.58 -2.32
N THR A 51 -8.74 9.60 -1.48
CA THR A 51 -8.25 10.91 -1.97
C THR A 51 -6.86 10.79 -2.60
N LEU A 52 -6.04 9.84 -2.14
CA LEU A 52 -4.73 9.56 -2.73
C LEU A 52 -4.86 8.97 -4.15
N GLY A 53 -5.97 8.27 -4.45
CA GLY A 53 -6.28 7.75 -5.77
C GLY A 53 -6.89 8.78 -6.74
N ALA A 54 -7.19 9.99 -6.28
CA ALA A 54 -7.93 10.96 -7.08
C ALA A 54 -7.09 11.48 -8.27
N LYS A 55 -7.65 11.38 -9.48
CA LYS A 55 -7.06 11.91 -10.74
C LYS A 55 -5.67 11.34 -11.09
N LEU A 56 -5.38 10.11 -10.63
CA LEU A 56 -4.14 9.43 -10.99
C LEU A 56 -4.13 9.02 -12.47
N LYS A 57 -2.96 9.15 -13.10
CA LYS A 57 -2.68 8.71 -14.48
C LYS A 57 -1.27 8.15 -14.55
N PHE A 58 -1.03 7.22 -15.47
CA PHE A 58 0.34 6.80 -15.79
C PHE A 58 1.11 7.94 -16.46
N GLY A 59 2.42 8.02 -16.19
CA GLY A 59 3.30 9.10 -16.68
C GLY A 59 3.61 9.07 -18.18
N THR A 60 2.79 8.41 -19.01
CA THR A 60 2.96 8.39 -20.46
C THR A 60 2.13 9.49 -21.12
N ALA A 61 2.50 9.89 -22.35
CA ALA A 61 1.86 11.01 -23.06
C ALA A 61 0.33 10.85 -23.25
N THR A 62 -0.16 9.62 -23.27
CA THR A 62 -1.60 9.25 -23.36
C THR A 62 -2.06 8.43 -22.15
N GLY A 63 -1.38 8.58 -21.00
CA GLY A 63 -1.52 7.67 -19.87
C GLY A 63 -2.95 7.38 -19.46
N ASP A 64 -3.25 6.09 -19.38
CA ASP A 64 -4.54 5.60 -18.90
C ASP A 64 -4.81 6.12 -17.48
N SER A 65 -6.10 6.34 -17.21
CA SER A 65 -6.54 6.76 -15.88
C SER A 65 -6.49 5.59 -14.92
N VAL A 66 -6.04 5.86 -13.70
CA VAL A 66 -6.04 4.89 -12.60
C VAL A 66 -7.25 5.15 -11.72
N TYR A 67 -7.94 4.09 -11.34
CA TYR A 67 -9.19 4.15 -10.57
C TYR A 67 -8.98 3.50 -9.20
N VAL A 68 -9.57 4.09 -8.15
CA VAL A 68 -9.57 3.47 -6.82
C VAL A 68 -10.25 2.10 -6.91
N LEU A 69 -9.60 1.09 -6.35
CA LEU A 69 -10.11 -0.27 -6.28
C LEU A 69 -11.45 -0.26 -5.53
N PRO A 70 -12.55 -0.73 -6.16
CA PRO A 70 -13.86 -0.74 -5.52
C PRO A 70 -13.86 -1.52 -4.20
N SER A 71 -14.61 -1.05 -3.21
CA SER A 71 -14.62 -1.67 -1.87
C SER A 71 -15.18 -3.09 -1.84
N ASN A 72 -15.97 -3.47 -2.85
CA ASN A 72 -16.47 -4.84 -3.00
C ASN A 72 -15.47 -5.77 -3.71
N TYR A 73 -14.33 -5.25 -4.20
CA TYR A 73 -13.32 -6.05 -4.91
C TYR A 73 -12.29 -6.67 -3.97
N TYR A 74 -12.19 -6.19 -2.73
CA TYR A 74 -11.23 -6.69 -1.76
C TYR A 74 -11.81 -6.71 -0.33
N THR A 75 -11.16 -7.47 0.54
CA THR A 75 -11.37 -7.40 1.98
C THR A 75 -10.04 -7.20 2.69
N LEU A 76 -10.08 -6.45 3.79
CA LEU A 76 -8.95 -6.25 4.69
C LEU A 76 -9.22 -6.98 6.01
N PRO A 77 -8.18 -7.33 6.78
CA PRO A 77 -8.32 -7.77 8.16
C PRO A 77 -9.17 -6.79 8.95
N LYS A 78 -10.03 -7.32 9.83
CA LYS A 78 -11.04 -6.53 10.57
C LYS A 78 -10.45 -5.37 11.36
N ASP A 79 -9.23 -5.53 11.85
CA ASP A 79 -8.51 -4.52 12.62
C ASP A 79 -7.72 -3.53 11.74
N ALA A 80 -7.51 -3.86 10.45
CA ALA A 80 -6.74 -3.09 9.48
C ALA A 80 -5.37 -2.66 10.03
N LYS A 81 -4.61 -3.60 10.59
CA LYS A 81 -3.30 -3.34 11.20
C LYS A 81 -2.18 -4.09 10.49
N ILE A 82 -1.01 -3.46 10.48
CA ILE A 82 0.25 -4.14 10.22
C ILE A 82 0.98 -4.30 11.54
N VAL A 83 1.33 -5.53 11.88
CA VAL A 83 2.23 -5.84 13.00
C VAL A 83 3.61 -6.12 12.43
N ILE A 84 4.62 -5.40 12.93
CA ILE A 84 6.03 -5.69 12.73
C ILE A 84 6.52 -6.39 14.01
N PRO A 85 6.69 -7.72 13.98
CA PRO A 85 7.05 -8.47 15.18
C PRO A 85 8.42 -8.07 15.72
N LYS A 86 8.62 -8.24 17.02
CA LYS A 86 9.94 -8.18 17.66
C LYS A 86 10.94 -9.04 16.89
N GLY A 87 12.15 -8.51 16.68
CA GLY A 87 13.21 -9.14 15.89
C GLY A 87 13.07 -8.96 14.38
N SER A 88 11.91 -8.51 13.87
CA SER A 88 11.71 -8.17 12.46
C SER A 88 11.73 -6.64 12.25
N VAL A 89 12.10 -6.23 11.04
CA VAL A 89 11.97 -4.84 10.57
C VAL A 89 10.85 -4.68 9.54
N MET A 90 10.16 -5.75 9.17
CA MET A 90 9.06 -5.74 8.21
C MET A 90 7.82 -6.45 8.76
N GLY A 91 6.65 -5.98 8.33
CA GLY A 91 5.35 -6.58 8.60
C GLY A 91 4.44 -6.39 7.39
N GLY A 92 3.43 -7.25 7.25
CA GLY A 92 2.51 -7.25 6.11
C GLY A 92 1.05 -7.14 6.52
N LEU A 93 0.26 -6.50 5.66
CA LEU A 93 -1.21 -6.57 5.65
C LEU A 93 -1.62 -7.50 4.51
N GLU A 94 -2.29 -8.59 4.83
CA GLU A 94 -2.89 -9.45 3.81
C GLU A 94 -4.13 -8.77 3.23
N VAL A 95 -4.21 -8.70 1.90
CA VAL A 95 -5.38 -8.22 1.18
C VAL A 95 -5.95 -9.41 0.41
N GLN A 96 -7.21 -9.73 0.65
CA GLN A 96 -7.94 -10.76 -0.08
C GLN A 96 -8.73 -10.09 -1.20
N LEU A 97 -8.54 -10.54 -2.44
CA LEU A 97 -9.36 -10.15 -3.57
C LEU A 97 -10.59 -11.05 -3.65
N THR A 98 -11.70 -10.47 -4.07
CA THR A 98 -12.97 -11.15 -4.27
C THR A 98 -13.16 -11.50 -5.74
N ASP A 99 -14.11 -12.39 -6.03
CA ASP A 99 -14.46 -12.76 -7.41
C ASP A 99 -14.88 -11.56 -8.27
N ALA A 100 -15.44 -10.50 -7.66
CA ALA A 100 -15.83 -9.29 -8.37
C ALA A 100 -14.63 -8.59 -9.04
N PHE A 101 -13.43 -8.68 -8.46
CA PHE A 101 -12.20 -8.18 -9.09
C PHE A 101 -11.88 -8.96 -10.36
N PHE A 102 -11.92 -10.30 -10.29
CA PHE A 102 -11.54 -11.19 -11.39
C PHE A 102 -12.57 -11.22 -12.52
N GLN A 103 -13.82 -10.89 -12.23
CA GLN A 103 -14.89 -10.76 -13.22
C GLN A 103 -14.84 -9.44 -13.99
N ASP A 104 -14.05 -8.47 -13.54
CA ASP A 104 -13.92 -7.18 -14.21
C ASP A 104 -12.91 -7.27 -15.37
N PRO A 105 -13.31 -7.05 -16.64
CA PRO A 105 -12.41 -7.12 -17.78
C PRO A 105 -11.31 -6.05 -17.75
N LYS A 106 -11.40 -5.03 -16.87
CA LYS A 106 -10.35 -4.03 -16.67
C LYS A 106 -9.26 -4.49 -15.70
N ALA A 107 -9.47 -5.57 -14.94
CA ALA A 107 -8.51 -6.07 -13.96
C ALA A 107 -7.27 -6.73 -14.58
N ILE A 108 -7.33 -7.10 -15.87
CA ILE A 108 -6.18 -7.63 -16.62
C ILE A 108 -5.19 -6.55 -17.09
N LYS A 109 -5.50 -5.28 -16.81
CA LYS A 109 -4.65 -4.12 -17.12
C LYS A 109 -4.36 -3.36 -15.83
N ASN A 110 -3.37 -2.48 -15.88
CA ASN A 110 -3.06 -1.58 -14.77
C ASN A 110 -4.15 -0.51 -14.64
N THR A 111 -5.31 -0.86 -14.08
CA THR A 111 -6.48 0.02 -13.98
C THR A 111 -6.72 0.46 -12.55
N TYR A 112 -6.53 -0.44 -11.59
CA TYR A 112 -6.98 -0.26 -10.21
C TYR A 112 -5.82 0.02 -9.25
N VAL A 113 -6.09 0.82 -8.22
CA VAL A 113 -5.15 1.20 -7.16
C VAL A 113 -5.80 1.04 -5.79
N LEU A 114 -5.08 0.50 -4.81
CA LEU A 114 -5.57 0.38 -3.43
C LEU A 114 -4.83 1.41 -2.56
N PRO A 115 -5.38 2.63 -2.39
CA PRO A 115 -4.69 3.68 -1.66
C PRO A 115 -4.78 3.43 -0.15
N LEU A 116 -3.64 3.17 0.48
CA LEU A 116 -3.54 2.94 1.92
C LEU A 116 -2.64 3.98 2.57
N LYS A 117 -2.99 4.38 3.79
CA LYS A 117 -2.19 5.26 4.64
C LYS A 117 -2.05 4.71 6.05
N ILE A 118 -0.91 4.99 6.67
CA ILE A 118 -0.68 4.75 8.09
C ILE A 118 -1.28 5.92 8.86
N THR A 119 -2.23 5.66 9.77
CA THR A 119 -2.91 6.69 10.57
C THR A 119 -2.28 6.90 11.93
N SER A 120 -1.71 5.85 12.53
CA SER A 120 -1.02 5.92 13.82
C SER A 120 -0.08 4.74 14.00
N VAL A 121 0.91 4.91 14.88
CA VAL A 121 1.85 3.86 15.27
C VAL A 121 1.85 3.68 16.78
N SER A 122 1.99 2.43 17.22
CA SER A 122 2.33 2.06 18.59
C SER A 122 3.60 1.22 18.58
N GLY A 123 4.45 1.39 19.59
CA GLY A 123 5.73 0.67 19.67
C GLY A 123 6.90 1.35 18.94
N ALA A 124 6.69 2.44 18.21
CA ALA A 124 7.74 3.28 17.63
C ALA A 124 7.47 4.78 17.87
N ASP A 125 8.48 5.62 17.66
CA ASP A 125 8.40 7.05 18.01
C ASP A 125 7.52 7.87 17.06
N SER A 126 7.59 7.58 15.76
CA SER A 126 6.86 8.36 14.75
C SER A 126 6.66 7.62 13.43
N ILE A 127 5.72 8.13 12.63
CA ILE A 127 5.54 7.77 11.23
C ILE A 127 6.31 8.79 10.38
N LEU A 128 6.91 8.35 9.27
CA LEU A 128 7.55 9.24 8.29
C LEU A 128 6.51 10.05 7.50
N ASN A 129 5.91 11.05 8.13
CA ASN A 129 4.90 11.95 7.56
C ASN A 129 5.47 13.03 6.62
N GLY A 130 6.78 13.03 6.40
CA GLY A 130 7.45 14.04 5.57
C GLY A 130 7.58 15.40 6.25
N ARG A 131 8.23 16.33 5.55
CA ARG A 131 8.39 17.74 5.96
C ARG A 131 8.20 18.65 4.76
N THR A 132 7.37 19.67 4.92
CA THR A 132 7.06 20.68 3.90
C THR A 132 6.88 22.05 4.54
N ASP A 133 7.07 23.09 3.75
CA ASP A 133 6.74 24.48 4.11
C ASP A 133 5.45 24.96 3.40
N LYS A 134 4.82 24.12 2.57
CA LYS A 134 3.54 24.43 1.90
C LYS A 134 2.37 24.20 2.87
N ALA A 135 1.36 25.08 2.79
CA ALA A 135 0.15 24.96 3.61
C ALA A 135 -0.75 23.77 3.23
N SER A 136 -0.70 23.32 1.97
CA SER A 136 -1.51 22.19 1.47
C SER A 136 -0.71 21.37 0.46
N PRO A 137 0.29 20.60 0.91
CA PRO A 137 1.11 19.78 0.04
C PRO A 137 0.32 18.56 -0.47
N ASP A 138 0.51 18.18 -1.72
CA ASP A 138 0.07 16.86 -2.19
C ASP A 138 1.13 15.81 -1.78
N PRO A 139 0.81 14.80 -0.96
CA PRO A 139 1.77 13.78 -0.53
C PRO A 139 2.37 12.99 -1.70
N ARG A 140 1.70 12.99 -2.86
CA ARG A 140 2.12 12.27 -4.07
C ARG A 140 3.05 13.08 -4.96
N ASN A 141 3.16 14.40 -4.73
CA ASN A 141 4.00 15.28 -5.51
C ASN A 141 5.32 15.56 -4.77
N PRO A 142 6.46 14.96 -5.15
CA PRO A 142 7.73 15.17 -4.45
C PRO A 142 8.17 16.63 -4.38
N GLY A 143 7.78 17.46 -5.35
CA GLY A 143 8.12 18.90 -5.38
C GLY A 143 7.42 19.73 -4.31
N ASP A 144 6.42 19.18 -3.61
CA ASP A 144 5.77 19.84 -2.49
C ASP A 144 6.51 19.63 -1.16
N TRP A 145 7.57 18.80 -1.12
CA TRP A 145 8.18 18.36 0.12
C TRP A 145 9.70 18.57 0.15
N VAL A 146 10.21 19.02 1.29
CA VAL A 146 11.64 19.00 1.58
C VAL A 146 12.08 17.57 1.94
N ILE A 147 11.23 16.85 2.65
CA ILE A 147 11.36 15.42 2.92
C ILE A 147 10.04 14.77 2.54
N ALA A 148 10.04 13.93 1.51
CA ALA A 148 8.80 13.28 1.04
C ALA A 148 8.21 12.34 2.12
N PRO A 149 6.89 12.33 2.30
CA PRO A 149 6.21 11.39 3.18
C PRO A 149 6.36 9.95 2.67
N LYS A 150 6.47 9.01 3.60
CA LYS A 150 6.46 7.56 3.34
C LYS A 150 5.39 6.85 4.18
N ASN A 151 4.33 7.57 4.49
CA ASN A 151 3.20 7.11 5.31
C ASN A 151 2.03 6.56 4.47
N PHE A 152 2.20 6.45 3.15
CA PHE A 152 1.18 5.94 2.24
C PHE A 152 1.79 5.03 1.15
N THR A 153 0.91 4.25 0.53
CA THR A 153 1.19 3.50 -0.70
C THR A 153 -0.06 3.51 -1.59
N LEU A 154 0.19 3.43 -2.89
CA LEU A 154 -0.77 3.31 -3.98
C LEU A 154 -0.62 1.93 -4.63
#